data_AF-A0A2A9PCE2-F1
#
_entry.id   AF-A0A2A9PCE2-F1
#
_cell.length_a   1.000
_cell.length_b   1.000
_cell.length_c   1.000
_cell.angle_alpha   90.00
_cell.angle_beta   90.00
_cell.angle_gamma   90.00
#
_symmetry.space_group_name_H-M   'P 1'
#
loop_
_entity.id
_entity.type
_entity.pdbx_description
1 polymer ?
#
loop_
_entity_poly.entity_id
_entity_poly.type
_entity_poly.pdbx_seq_one_letter_code
_entity_poly.pdbx_strand_id
1 'polypeptide(L)' 'MSRISSVVLFGDPYSKASVPSIDPGRVLVVCHDDDSICKGSQIVGMAHLTYGQDAQKAAGFVMSRL' A
#
# COMPACT_ATOMS: atom_id res chain seq x y z
N MET A 1 -7.56 14.48 10.48
CA MET A 1 -7.57 13.01 10.59
C MET A 1 -6.70 12.53 11.75
N SER A 2 -7.01 12.88 13.00
CA SER A 2 -6.20 12.46 14.16
C SER A 2 -6.55 11.07 14.69
N ARG A 3 -7.63 10.46 14.19
CA ARG A 3 -8.16 9.16 14.62
C ARG A 3 -7.69 7.97 13.77
N ILE A 4 -6.88 8.23 12.74
CA ILE A 4 -6.32 7.19 11.88
C ILE A 4 -4.87 6.98 12.32
N SER A 5 -4.60 5.80 12.88
CA SER A 5 -3.26 5.40 13.35
C SER A 5 -2.34 5.07 12.17
N SER A 6 -2.85 4.37 11.16
CA SER A 6 -2.07 3.95 9.98
C SER A 6 -2.96 3.61 8.79
N VAL A 7 -2.39 3.67 7.59
CA VAL A 7 -3.02 3.26 6.32
C VAL A 7 -2.07 2.30 5.60
N VAL A 8 -2.61 1.20 5.06
CA VAL A 8 -1.87 0.27 4.19
C VAL A 8 -2.63 0.15 2.87
N LEU A 9 -1.91 0.31 1.75
CA LEU A 9 -2.44 0.17 0.40
C LEU A 9 -1.62 -0.90 -0.33
N PHE A 10 -2.29 -1.90 -0.89
CA PHE A 10 -1.67 -2.93 -1.74
C PHE A 10 -2.12 -2.72 -3.18
N GLY A 11 -1.17 -2.75 -4.13
CA GLY A 11 -1.51 -2.64 -5.56
C GLY A 11 -2.17 -1.31 -5.93
N ASP A 12 -1.79 -0.21 -5.28
CA ASP A 12 -2.40 1.10 -5.47
C ASP A 12 -2.12 1.66 -6.88
N PRO A 13 -3.15 1.88 -7.73
CA PRO A 13 -2.99 2.51 -9.04
C PRO A 13 -2.37 3.91 -8.97
N TYR A 14 -2.50 4.57 -7.82
CA TYR A 14 -1.97 5.90 -7.55
C TYR A 14 -0.80 5.87 -6.57
N SER A 15 0.01 4.81 -6.56
CA SER A 15 1.13 4.59 -5.61
C SER A 15 2.11 5.75 -5.42
N LYS A 16 2.18 6.69 -6.37
CA LYS A 16 3.03 7.90 -6.33
C LYS A 16 2.34 9.11 -5.71
N ALA A 17 1.03 9.05 -5.50
CA ALA A 17 0.24 10.11 -4.88
C ALA A 17 0.23 9.93 -3.35
N SER A 18 0.19 11.05 -2.62
CA SER A 18 0.02 11.00 -1.18
C SER A 18 -1.45 10.71 -0.83
N VAL A 19 -1.66 10.01 0.28
CA VAL A 19 -3.00 9.90 0.89
C VAL A 19 -3.35 11.25 1.51
N PRO A 20 -4.38 11.97 1.03
CA PRO A 20 -4.65 13.32 1.49
C PRO A 20 -4.90 13.38 3.00
N SER A 21 -4.31 14.38 3.67
CA SER A 21 -4.51 14.64 5.10
C SER A 21 -4.04 13.55 6.08
N ILE A 22 -3.26 12.57 5.61
CA ILE A 22 -2.53 11.59 6.44
C ILE A 22 -1.03 11.88 6.36
N ASP A 23 -0.35 11.83 7.50
CA ASP A 23 1.11 11.90 7.57
C ASP A 23 1.72 10.73 6.75
N PRO A 24 2.61 10.99 5.77
CA PRO A 24 3.28 9.94 5.00
C PRO A 24 3.97 8.87 5.85
N GLY A 25 4.44 9.20 7.06
CA GLY A 25 5.04 8.22 7.99
C GLY A 25 4.06 7.16 8.52
N ARG A 26 2.75 7.41 8.38
CA ARG A 26 1.64 6.52 8.74
C ARG A 26 1.05 5.78 7.54
N VAL A 27 1.59 5.99 6.34
CA VAL A 27 1.15 5.32 5.12
C VAL A 27 2.20 4.31 4.69
N LEU A 28 1.78 3.07 4.46
CA LEU A 28 2.58 2.05 3.78
C LEU A 28 1.90 1.73 2.45
N VAL A 29 2.59 2.03 1.35
CA VAL A 29 2.22 1.54 0.01
C VAL A 29 3.06 0.32 -0.30
N VAL A 30 2.41 -0.78 -0.66
CA VAL A 30 3.04 -2.02 -1.12
C VAL A 30 2.69 -2.20 -2.59
N CYS A 31 3.70 -2.08 -3.44
CA CYS A 31 3.62 -2.36 -4.87
C CYS A 31 4.71 -3.36 -5.24
N HIS A 32 4.34 -4.47 -5.86
CA HIS A 32 5.33 -5.39 -6.46
C HIS A 32 5.92 -4.75 -7.71
N ASP A 33 7.20 -4.98 -7.98
CA ASP A 33 7.91 -4.33 -9.08
C ASP A 33 7.27 -4.60 -10.45
N ASP A 34 6.68 -5.78 -10.62
CA ASP A 34 6.01 -6.21 -11.85
C ASP A 34 4.50 -5.94 -11.87
N ASP A 35 3.94 -5.33 -10.81
CA ASP A 35 2.53 -4.94 -10.81
C ASP A 35 2.31 -3.70 -11.69
N SER A 36 1.73 -3.94 -12.88
CA SER A 36 1.42 -2.87 -13.82
C SER A 36 0.33 -1.92 -13.33
N ILE A 37 -0.54 -2.34 -12.41
CA ILE A 37 -1.59 -1.47 -11.86
C ILE A 37 -0.94 -0.30 -11.12
N CYS A 38 0.09 -0.55 -10.31
CA CYS A 38 0.85 0.50 -9.62
C CYS A 38 1.54 1.51 -10.54
N LYS A 39 1.69 1.17 -11.83
CA LYS A 39 2.27 2.01 -12.89
C LYS A 39 1.19 2.76 -13.69
N GLY A 40 -0.08 2.66 -13.29
CA GLY A 40 -1.23 3.30 -13.93
C GLY A 40 -1.89 2.48 -15.04
N SER A 41 -1.52 1.20 -15.20
CA SER A 41 -2.19 0.28 -16.12
C SER A 41 -3.49 -0.25 -15.52
N GLN A 42 -4.32 -0.88 -16.36
CA GLN A 42 -5.49 -1.67 -15.95
C GLN A 42 -5.28 -3.19 -16.15
N ILE A 43 -4.07 -3.60 -16.53
CA ILE A 43 -3.73 -5.01 -16.75
C ILE A 43 -3.45 -5.66 -15.40
N VAL A 44 -4.21 -6.72 -15.10
CA VAL A 44 -4.02 -7.53 -13.90
C VAL A 44 -3.07 -8.69 -14.23
N GLY A 45 -1.85 -8.63 -13.70
CA GLY A 45 -0.85 -9.69 -13.80
C GLY A 45 -0.67 -10.44 -12.49
N MET A 46 0.16 -11.50 -12.49
CA MET A 46 0.40 -12.33 -11.31
C MET A 46 0.91 -11.53 -10.10
N ALA A 47 1.78 -10.54 -10.31
CA ALA A 47 2.29 -9.66 -9.26
C ALA A 47 1.17 -8.89 -8.52
N HIS A 48 0.06 -8.58 -9.20
CA HIS A 48 -1.08 -7.92 -8.55
C HIS A 48 -1.88 -8.87 -7.65
N LEU A 49 -1.76 -10.18 -7.83
CA LEU A 49 -2.56 -11.20 -7.16
C LEU A 49 -1.85 -11.83 -5.96
N THR A 50 -0.61 -11.42 -5.68
CA THR A 50 0.29 -12.09 -4.73
C THR A 50 0.58 -11.30 -3.45
N TYR A 51 -0.11 -10.18 -3.19
CA TYR A 51 0.11 -9.36 -1.99
C TYR A 51 -0.16 -10.05 -0.65
N GLY A 52 -0.77 -11.24 -0.64
CA GLY A 52 -0.82 -12.08 0.56
C GLY A 52 0.56 -12.38 1.15
N GLN A 53 1.61 -12.39 0.32
CA GLN A 53 3.01 -12.55 0.75
C GLN A 53 3.50 -11.40 1.65
N ASP A 54 2.90 -10.20 1.54
CA ASP A 54 3.29 -9.00 2.30
C ASP A 54 2.45 -8.78 3.57
N ALA A 55 1.51 -9.68 3.86
CA ALA A 55 0.58 -9.53 4.98
C ALA A 55 1.31 -9.33 6.32
N GLN A 56 2.40 -10.07 6.57
CA GLN A 56 3.20 -9.93 7.79
C GLN A 56 3.90 -8.56 7.87
N LYS A 57 4.44 -8.06 6.76
CA LYS A 57 5.06 -6.73 6.68
C LYS A 57 4.04 -5.63 6.98
N ALA A 58 2.85 -5.72 6.38
CA ALA A 58 1.76 -4.79 6.61
C ALA A 58 1.27 -4.81 8.06
N ALA A 59 1.08 -6.00 8.63
CA ALA A 59 0.70 -6.15 10.04
C ALA A 59 1.75 -5.54 10.97
N GLY A 60 3.05 -5.81 10.74
CA GLY A 60 4.15 -5.22 11.51
C GLY A 60 4.18 -3.70 11.43
N PHE A 61 3.93 -3.14 10.24
CA PHE A 61 3.79 -1.69 10.08
C PHE A 61 2.65 -1.14 10.93
N VAL A 62 1.44 -1.68 10.82
CA VAL A 62 0.27 -1.22 11.61
C VAL A 62 0.55 -1.31 13.11
N MET A 63 1.06 -2.45 13.59
CA MET A 63 1.35 -2.66 15.01
C MET A 63 2.35 -1.66 15.58
N SER A 64 3.30 -1.19 14.78
CA SER A 64 4.28 -0.17 15.21
C SER A 64 3.73 1.27 15.24
N ARG A 65 2.44 1.48 14.91
CA ARG A 65 1.74 2.78 14.96
C ARG A 65 0.48 2.75 15.82
N LEU A 66 0.20 1.64 16.51
CA LEU A 66 -0.91 1.54 17.47
C LEU A 66 -0.64 2.35 18.74
#